data_AF-A0A7X4HGQ4-F1
#
_entry.id   AF-A0A7X4HGQ4-F1
#
_cell.length_a   1.000
_cell.length_b   1.000
_cell.length_c   1.000
_cell.angle_alpha   90.00
_cell.angle_beta   90.00
_cell.angle_gamma   90.00
#
_symmetry.space_group_name_H-M   'P 1'
#
loop_
_entity.id
_entity.type
_entity.pdbx_description
1 polymer ?
#
loop_
_entity_poly.entity_id
_entity_poly.type
_entity_poly.pdbx_seq_one_letter_code
_entity_poly.pdbx_strand_id
1 'polypeptide(L)'
;MMSLKKFALAALAALGLFAALPSGAATITITAYDYGWYDNSGSHTPTNINTLSGKCCGGKLLRDFFAFDLSGVSGTVTSATLKFYTLYMGSNSTTETWELYDVTGDKNALVGGTGGVAAYNDLGTGKMYASTTFTKATQQGSNQSIALNSLALADLTANAGGKFAVGGLMPTFGNPDEDWVLWGGAAAQLVLTTQTVPEPVSLALFGLGLLGLAAARRKSAQ
;
A
#
# COMPACT_ATOMS: atom_id res chain seq x y z
N MET A 1 43.02 29.72 -42.65
CA MET A 1 43.20 28.51 -41.80
C MET A 1 42.78 28.84 -40.38
N MET A 2 41.53 28.53 -40.02
CA MET A 2 40.97 28.81 -38.70
C MET A 2 40.93 27.49 -37.91
N SER A 3 41.72 27.41 -36.85
CA SER A 3 42.09 26.20 -36.13
C SER A 3 40.90 25.47 -35.47
N LEU A 4 40.81 24.16 -35.74
CA LEU A 4 39.89 23.14 -35.22
C LEU A 4 39.75 23.11 -33.68
N LYS A 5 40.64 23.79 -32.95
CA LYS A 5 40.70 23.78 -31.48
C LYS A 5 39.56 24.54 -30.79
N LYS A 6 38.80 25.39 -31.49
CA LYS A 6 37.69 26.15 -30.89
C LYS A 6 36.35 25.40 -30.85
N PHE A 7 36.21 24.27 -31.56
CA PHE A 7 34.96 23.50 -31.58
C PHE A 7 34.87 22.41 -30.50
N ALA A 8 36.01 21.93 -29.97
CA ALA A 8 36.01 20.92 -28.91
C ALA A 8 35.60 21.49 -27.53
N LEU A 9 35.72 22.80 -27.33
CA LEU A 9 35.37 23.44 -26.05
C LEU A 9 33.86 23.77 -25.92
N ALA A 10 33.13 23.85 -27.03
CA ALA A 10 31.68 24.12 -27.00
C ALA A 10 30.85 22.84 -26.73
N ALA A 11 31.40 21.66 -26.99
CA ALA A 11 30.73 20.38 -26.72
C ALA A 11 30.88 19.90 -25.27
N LEU A 12 31.96 20.29 -24.57
CA LEU A 12 32.17 19.93 -23.15
C LEU A 12 31.44 20.86 -22.17
N ALA A 13 31.11 22.10 -22.57
CA ALA A 13 30.42 23.05 -21.69
C ALA A 13 28.89 22.81 -21.58
N ALA A 14 28.31 21.96 -22.43
CA ALA A 14 26.88 21.63 -22.41
C ALA A 14 26.54 20.40 -21.54
N LEU A 15 27.54 19.72 -20.95
CA LEU A 15 27.32 18.56 -20.06
C LEU A 15 27.02 18.94 -18.60
N GLY A 16 27.10 20.22 -18.23
CA GLY A 16 27.18 20.66 -16.84
C GLY A 16 25.87 21.03 -16.12
N LEU A 17 24.70 20.97 -16.77
CA LEU A 17 23.46 21.42 -16.12
C LEU A 17 22.25 20.52 -16.43
N PHE A 18 22.39 19.22 -16.18
CA PHE A 18 21.22 18.36 -15.99
C PHE A 18 20.78 18.50 -14.53
N ALA A 19 20.04 19.56 -14.24
CA ALA A 19 19.36 19.69 -12.95
C ALA A 19 18.42 18.49 -12.80
N ALA A 20 18.70 17.61 -11.83
CA ALA A 20 17.74 16.61 -11.40
C ALA A 20 16.46 17.36 -11.01
N LEU A 21 15.36 17.12 -11.73
CA LEU A 21 14.08 17.70 -11.35
C LEU A 21 13.79 17.27 -9.90
N PRO A 22 13.35 18.19 -9.03
CA PRO A 22 13.03 17.83 -7.66
C PRO A 22 11.95 16.75 -7.66
N SER A 23 12.25 15.59 -7.06
CA SER A 23 11.25 14.56 -6.80
C SER A 23 10.20 15.15 -5.85
N GLY A 24 8.96 15.24 -6.30
CA GLY A 24 7.86 15.70 -5.47
C GLY A 24 7.40 14.57 -4.56
N ALA A 25 7.44 14.78 -3.24
CA ALA A 25 6.74 13.92 -2.30
C ALA A 25 5.27 14.33 -2.26
N ALA A 26 4.36 13.40 -2.53
CA ALA A 26 2.92 13.62 -2.45
C ALA A 26 2.30 12.75 -1.37
N THR A 27 1.40 13.33 -0.56
CA THR A 27 0.60 12.57 0.41
C THR A 27 -0.76 12.26 -0.20
N ILE A 28 -1.15 10.99 -0.16
CA ILE A 28 -2.42 10.50 -0.71
C ILE A 28 -3.16 9.79 0.43
N THR A 29 -4.43 10.14 0.64
CA THR A 29 -5.31 9.43 1.58
C THR A 29 -6.37 8.68 0.79
N ILE A 30 -6.43 7.38 0.97
CA ILE A 30 -7.36 6.49 0.26
C ILE A 30 -8.30 5.88 1.29
N THR A 31 -9.60 6.13 1.14
CA THR A 31 -10.62 5.46 1.95
C THR A 31 -10.82 4.04 1.42
N ALA A 32 -10.91 3.05 2.31
CA ALA A 32 -11.27 1.69 1.94
C ALA A 32 -12.63 1.69 1.23
N TYR A 33 -12.70 1.04 0.06
CA TYR A 33 -13.97 0.91 -0.66
C TYR A 33 -14.82 -0.23 -0.09
N ASP A 34 -14.18 -1.18 0.59
CA ASP A 34 -14.84 -2.26 1.32
C ASP A 34 -13.95 -2.76 2.46
N TYR A 35 -14.59 -3.37 3.46
CA TYR A 35 -13.96 -3.97 4.62
C TYR A 35 -14.92 -4.98 5.26
N GLY A 36 -14.37 -6.04 5.83
CA GLY A 36 -15.19 -7.07 6.42
C GLY A 36 -14.39 -8.10 7.17
N TRP A 37 -14.97 -9.29 7.32
CA TRP A 37 -14.30 -10.45 7.89
C TRP A 37 -14.83 -11.74 7.30
N TYR A 38 -13.96 -12.75 7.29
CA TYR A 38 -14.30 -14.14 7.00
C TYR A 38 -14.20 -14.96 8.28
N ASP A 39 -15.11 -15.91 8.47
CA ASP A 39 -14.91 -16.97 9.46
C ASP A 39 -14.10 -18.14 8.89
N ASN A 40 -13.64 -19.02 9.78
CA ASN A 40 -12.86 -20.20 9.42
C ASN A 40 -13.61 -21.26 8.60
N SER A 41 -14.94 -21.13 8.44
CA SER A 41 -15.71 -21.93 7.49
C SER A 41 -15.76 -21.29 6.09
N GLY A 42 -15.16 -20.11 5.93
CA GLY A 42 -15.14 -19.36 4.68
C GLY A 42 -16.36 -18.47 4.47
N SER A 43 -17.16 -18.22 5.51
CA SER A 43 -18.36 -17.39 5.39
C SER A 43 -18.00 -15.91 5.51
N HIS A 44 -18.49 -15.11 4.57
CA HIS A 44 -18.49 -13.65 4.61
C HIS A 44 -19.83 -13.13 4.08
N THR A 45 -20.36 -12.09 4.72
CA THR A 45 -21.58 -11.40 4.27
C THR A 45 -21.19 -10.05 3.66
N PRO A 46 -21.35 -9.84 2.34
CA PRO A 46 -20.92 -8.61 1.66
C PRO A 46 -21.60 -7.32 2.15
N THR A 47 -22.75 -7.43 2.81
CA THR A 47 -23.44 -6.27 3.40
C THR A 47 -22.94 -5.94 4.81
N ASN A 48 -21.91 -6.62 5.28
CA ASN A 48 -21.34 -6.34 6.59
C ASN A 48 -20.57 -5.02 6.57
N ILE A 49 -20.78 -4.20 7.60
CA ILE A 49 -20.20 -2.85 7.73
C ILE A 49 -19.31 -2.76 8.98
N ASN A 50 -18.74 -3.88 9.39
CA ASN A 50 -17.77 -3.97 10.47
C ASN A 50 -16.65 -4.93 10.08
N THR A 51 -15.53 -4.84 10.79
CA THR A 51 -14.48 -5.84 10.75
C THR A 51 -14.36 -6.52 12.10
N LEU A 52 -13.92 -7.78 12.08
CA LEU A 52 -13.70 -8.54 13.30
C LEU A 52 -12.54 -9.51 13.09
N SER A 53 -11.55 -9.45 13.97
CA SER A 53 -10.43 -10.39 14.00
C SER A 53 -10.35 -11.03 15.37
N GLY A 54 -10.13 -12.34 15.39
CA GLY A 54 -10.01 -13.14 16.59
C GLY A 54 -11.08 -14.22 16.75
N LYS A 55 -11.27 -14.71 17.97
CA LYS A 55 -12.24 -15.74 18.33
C LYS A 55 -13.51 -15.11 18.92
N CYS A 56 -14.66 -15.30 18.27
CA CYS A 56 -15.96 -14.79 18.75
C CYS A 56 -17.08 -15.79 18.51
N CYS A 57 -18.24 -15.53 19.14
CA CYS A 57 -19.54 -15.82 18.52
C CYS A 57 -19.77 -17.32 18.33
N GLY A 58 -19.57 -18.08 19.42
CA GLY A 58 -19.61 -19.55 19.38
C GLY A 58 -18.27 -20.19 18.99
N GLY A 59 -17.16 -19.51 19.23
CA GLY A 59 -15.80 -20.05 19.06
C GLY A 59 -15.27 -20.05 17.62
N LYS A 60 -15.92 -19.31 16.71
CA LYS A 60 -15.44 -19.12 15.34
C LYS A 60 -14.17 -18.29 15.36
N LEU A 61 -13.22 -18.66 14.49
CA LEU A 61 -12.03 -17.86 14.24
C LEU A 61 -12.31 -16.94 13.07
N LEU A 62 -12.04 -15.66 13.24
CA LEU A 62 -12.41 -14.58 12.35
C LEU A 62 -11.16 -13.83 11.94
N ARG A 63 -11.07 -13.47 10.66
CA ARG A 63 -9.99 -12.69 10.09
C ARG A 63 -10.61 -11.56 9.31
N ASP A 64 -10.13 -10.34 9.58
CA ASP A 64 -10.66 -9.16 8.92
C ASP A 64 -9.90 -8.81 7.64
N PHE A 65 -10.49 -7.92 6.86
CA PHE A 65 -9.84 -7.34 5.69
C PHE A 65 -10.23 -5.88 5.49
N PHE A 66 -9.34 -5.15 4.82
CA PHE A 66 -9.59 -3.81 4.29
C PHE A 66 -9.15 -3.73 2.84
N ALA A 67 -10.01 -3.25 1.95
CA ALA A 67 -9.77 -3.19 0.51
C ALA A 67 -9.74 -1.75 0.00
N PHE A 68 -8.73 -1.45 -0.82
CA PHE A 68 -8.40 -0.12 -1.32
C PHE A 68 -8.29 -0.10 -2.84
N ASP A 69 -8.72 1.01 -3.46
CA ASP A 69 -8.49 1.30 -4.88
C ASP A 69 -7.27 2.22 -5.00
N LEU A 70 -6.21 1.73 -5.63
CA LEU A 70 -4.97 2.45 -5.84
C LEU A 70 -4.93 3.16 -7.21
N SER A 71 -6.07 3.30 -7.91
CA SER A 71 -6.18 4.00 -9.20
C SER A 71 -5.57 5.42 -9.20
N GLY A 72 -5.61 6.11 -8.06
CA GLY A 72 -5.00 7.43 -7.87
C GLY A 72 -3.53 7.42 -7.41
N VAL A 73 -2.91 6.26 -7.21
CA VAL A 73 -1.53 6.12 -6.72
C VAL A 73 -0.57 6.01 -7.89
N SER A 74 0.49 6.82 -7.86
CA SER A 74 1.59 6.77 -8.82
C SER A 74 2.92 7.05 -8.13
N GLY A 75 4.02 6.66 -8.78
CA GLY A 75 5.36 6.76 -8.20
C GLY A 75 5.65 5.68 -7.16
N THR A 76 6.78 5.84 -6.47
CA THR A 76 7.23 4.89 -5.45
C THR A 76 6.62 5.25 -4.10
N VAL A 77 5.98 4.29 -3.44
CA VAL A 77 5.45 4.48 -2.07
C VAL A 77 6.62 4.43 -1.09
N THR A 78 6.84 5.52 -0.35
CA THR A 78 7.92 5.66 0.63
C THR A 78 7.46 5.58 2.07
N SER A 79 6.15 5.72 2.32
CA SER A 79 5.54 5.45 3.62
C SER A 79 4.08 5.04 3.42
N ALA A 80 3.57 4.21 4.33
CA ALA A 80 2.16 3.82 4.35
C ALA A 80 1.69 3.62 5.79
N THR A 81 0.54 4.18 6.11
CA THR A 81 -0.11 4.05 7.42
C THR A 81 -1.55 3.65 7.22
N LEU A 82 -1.95 2.53 7.81
CA LEU A 82 -3.35 2.12 7.91
C LEU A 82 -3.97 2.79 9.15
N LYS A 83 -5.09 3.49 8.95
CA LYS A 83 -5.86 4.17 9.98
C LYS A 83 -7.27 3.62 10.03
N PHE A 84 -7.78 3.41 11.23
CA PHE A 84 -9.15 2.93 11.45
C PHE A 84 -9.56 3.23 12.89
N TYR A 85 -10.84 3.01 13.19
CA TYR A 85 -11.40 3.19 14.52
C TYR A 85 -11.76 1.83 15.15
N THR A 86 -11.21 1.55 16.33
CA THR A 86 -11.63 0.37 17.10
C THR A 86 -12.87 0.73 17.91
N LEU A 87 -13.97 0.02 17.67
CA LEU A 87 -15.21 0.29 18.40
C LEU A 87 -15.21 -0.47 19.74
N TYR A 88 -14.97 -1.78 19.69
CA TYR A 88 -14.98 -2.66 20.86
C TYR A 88 -13.85 -3.68 20.83
N MET A 89 -13.38 -4.06 22.00
CA MET A 89 -12.47 -5.18 22.18
C MET A 89 -13.00 -6.07 23.29
N GLY A 90 -13.26 -7.33 22.97
CA GLY A 90 -13.54 -8.37 23.93
C GLY A 90 -12.27 -9.19 24.11
N SER A 91 -11.53 -8.98 25.19
CA SER A 91 -10.41 -9.86 25.56
C SER A 91 -10.23 -9.85 27.07
N ASN A 92 -9.88 -11.01 27.62
CA ASN A 92 -9.49 -11.16 29.02
C ASN A 92 -7.96 -11.14 29.21
N SER A 93 -7.21 -11.13 28.12
CA SER A 93 -5.76 -10.95 28.13
C SER A 93 -5.40 -9.50 28.46
N THR A 94 -4.24 -9.30 29.11
CA THR A 94 -3.67 -7.96 29.32
C THR A 94 -3.26 -7.30 28.00
N THR A 95 -2.88 -8.12 27.02
CA THR A 95 -2.40 -7.70 25.71
C THR A 95 -2.86 -8.71 24.67
N GLU A 96 -3.22 -8.24 23.49
CA GLU A 96 -3.43 -9.05 22.28
C GLU A 96 -2.45 -8.61 21.20
N THR A 97 -2.07 -9.50 20.30
CA THR A 97 -1.25 -9.15 19.13
C THR A 97 -2.14 -9.16 17.90
N TRP A 98 -2.09 -8.10 17.10
CA TRP A 98 -2.78 -8.06 15.81
C TRP A 98 -1.75 -7.89 14.70
N GLU A 99 -1.85 -8.75 13.70
CA GLU A 99 -0.90 -8.86 12.59
C GLU A 99 -1.63 -8.58 11.28
N LEU A 100 -0.94 -7.87 10.39
CA LEU A 100 -1.42 -7.54 9.05
C LEU A 100 -0.63 -8.31 8.01
N TYR A 101 -1.32 -8.87 7.04
CA TYR A 101 -0.76 -9.69 5.97
C TYR A 101 -1.18 -9.20 4.59
N ASP A 102 -0.42 -9.61 3.57
CA ASP A 102 -0.83 -9.43 2.18
C ASP A 102 -2.08 -10.27 1.85
N VAL A 103 -2.80 -9.83 0.81
CA VAL A 103 -3.94 -10.56 0.26
C VAL A 103 -3.68 -10.78 -1.21
N THR A 104 -3.34 -12.01 -1.55
CA THR A 104 -2.93 -12.39 -2.91
C THR A 104 -4.11 -12.80 -3.78
N GLY A 105 -5.21 -13.27 -3.17
CA GLY A 105 -6.42 -13.72 -3.85
C GLY A 105 -7.16 -12.64 -4.65
N ASP A 106 -8.22 -13.05 -5.34
CA ASP A 106 -9.07 -12.14 -6.13
C ASP A 106 -9.83 -11.17 -5.19
N LYS A 107 -9.59 -9.88 -5.39
CA LYS A 107 -10.18 -8.81 -4.58
C LYS A 107 -11.68 -8.70 -4.80
N ASN A 108 -12.19 -9.05 -5.99
CA ASN A 108 -13.62 -9.10 -6.26
C ASN A 108 -14.28 -10.29 -5.54
N ALA A 109 -13.62 -11.45 -5.49
CA ALA A 109 -14.12 -12.60 -4.75
C ALA A 109 -14.09 -12.38 -3.23
N LEU A 110 -13.05 -11.70 -2.74
CA LEU A 110 -12.92 -11.31 -1.34
C LEU A 110 -14.11 -10.45 -0.89
N VAL A 111 -14.33 -9.31 -1.56
CA VAL A 111 -15.41 -8.37 -1.21
C VAL A 111 -16.79 -8.90 -1.55
N GLY A 112 -16.90 -9.71 -2.60
CA GLY A 112 -18.16 -10.32 -3.04
C GLY A 112 -18.63 -11.51 -2.19
N GLY A 113 -17.86 -11.94 -1.18
CA GLY A 113 -18.23 -13.08 -0.32
C GLY A 113 -18.12 -14.45 -0.99
N THR A 114 -17.42 -14.53 -2.12
CA THR A 114 -17.25 -15.79 -2.89
C THR A 114 -15.86 -16.39 -2.74
N GLY A 115 -14.96 -15.75 -1.97
CA GLY A 115 -13.60 -16.23 -1.73
C GLY A 115 -13.49 -17.45 -0.82
N GLY A 116 -14.52 -17.74 -0.02
CA GLY A 116 -14.62 -18.95 0.80
C GLY A 116 -13.46 -19.15 1.79
N VAL A 117 -13.14 -20.42 2.08
CA VAL A 117 -12.03 -20.80 2.98
C VAL A 117 -10.67 -20.33 2.44
N ALA A 118 -10.53 -20.23 1.11
CA ALA A 118 -9.29 -19.73 0.50
C ALA A 118 -9.03 -18.27 0.88
N ALA A 119 -10.06 -17.42 0.83
CA ALA A 119 -9.96 -16.04 1.31
C ALA A 119 -9.63 -16.01 2.81
N TYR A 120 -10.33 -16.77 3.66
CA TYR A 120 -10.00 -16.84 5.09
C TYR A 120 -8.52 -17.18 5.33
N ASN A 121 -7.98 -18.18 4.63
CA ASN A 121 -6.59 -18.57 4.78
C ASN A 121 -5.61 -17.46 4.33
N ASP A 122 -5.88 -16.83 3.18
CA ASP A 122 -5.07 -15.74 2.62
C ASP A 122 -4.96 -14.55 3.60
N LEU A 123 -6.06 -14.18 4.28
CA LEU A 123 -6.11 -13.04 5.21
C LEU A 123 -5.16 -13.09 6.42
N GLY A 124 -4.51 -14.23 6.70
CA GLY A 124 -3.63 -14.39 7.85
C GLY A 124 -2.33 -15.13 7.54
N THR A 125 -1.89 -15.13 6.28
CA THR A 125 -0.65 -15.79 5.85
C THR A 125 0.07 -14.95 4.80
N GLY A 126 1.32 -15.31 4.47
CA GLY A 126 2.09 -14.62 3.45
C GLY A 126 3.05 -13.57 4.03
N LYS A 127 3.20 -12.44 3.33
CA LYS A 127 4.05 -11.33 3.76
C LYS A 127 3.35 -10.56 4.88
N MET A 128 3.94 -10.60 6.07
CA MET A 128 3.47 -9.77 7.18
C MET A 128 3.86 -8.30 6.94
N TYR A 129 2.87 -7.41 6.90
CA TYR A 129 3.02 -5.97 6.71
C TYR A 129 3.18 -5.19 8.02
N ALA A 130 2.59 -5.69 9.11
CA ALA A 130 2.75 -5.10 10.44
C ALA A 130 2.40 -6.12 11.53
N SER A 131 2.88 -5.86 12.75
CA SER A 131 2.45 -6.54 13.97
C SER A 131 2.35 -5.47 15.06
N THR A 132 1.27 -5.46 15.81
CA THR A 132 1.02 -4.47 16.86
C THR A 132 0.39 -5.12 18.08
N THR A 133 0.89 -4.76 19.25
CA THR A 133 0.29 -5.15 20.52
C THR A 133 -0.83 -4.18 20.89
N PHE A 134 -2.02 -4.71 21.11
CA PHE A 134 -3.16 -3.98 21.62
C PHE A 134 -3.44 -4.31 23.08
N THR A 135 -3.95 -3.33 23.80
CA THR A 135 -4.55 -3.49 25.12
C THR A 135 -5.94 -2.89 25.09
N LYS A 136 -6.88 -3.51 25.81
CA LYS A 136 -8.25 -2.99 25.88
C LYS A 136 -8.30 -1.52 26.32
N ALA A 137 -7.44 -1.13 27.26
CA ALA A 137 -7.41 0.22 27.81
C ALA A 137 -7.01 1.30 26.79
N THR A 138 -6.16 0.98 25.81
CA THR A 138 -5.63 1.97 24.87
C THR A 138 -6.33 1.96 23.52
N GLN A 139 -6.83 0.80 23.09
CA GLN A 139 -7.41 0.65 21.75
C GLN A 139 -8.94 0.78 21.73
N GLN A 140 -9.65 0.35 22.78
CA GLN A 140 -11.11 0.39 22.72
C GLN A 140 -11.63 1.84 22.61
N GLY A 141 -12.47 2.10 21.61
CA GLY A 141 -13.08 3.40 21.39
C GLY A 141 -12.11 4.47 20.88
N SER A 142 -10.96 4.09 20.30
CA SER A 142 -9.94 5.04 19.85
C SER A 142 -9.51 4.82 18.38
N ASN A 143 -9.01 5.89 17.77
CA ASN A 143 -8.41 5.84 16.43
C ASN A 143 -7.03 5.21 16.51
N GLN A 144 -6.76 4.27 15.60
CA GLN A 144 -5.47 3.64 15.48
C GLN A 144 -4.72 4.16 14.25
N SER A 145 -3.41 4.01 14.27
CA SER A 145 -2.52 4.33 13.15
C SER A 145 -1.38 3.34 13.14
N ILE A 146 -1.43 2.41 12.20
CA ILE A 146 -0.47 1.30 12.07
C ILE A 146 0.43 1.59 10.88
N ALA A 147 1.71 1.82 11.14
CA ALA A 147 2.72 1.97 10.09
C ALA A 147 2.98 0.61 9.44
N LEU A 148 2.98 0.57 8.10
CA LEU A 148 3.28 -0.64 7.35
C LEU A 148 4.76 -0.69 6.99
N ASN A 149 5.32 -1.90 6.98
CA ASN A 149 6.74 -2.13 6.74
C ASN A 149 7.12 -2.08 5.24
N SER A 150 8.41 -2.27 4.94
CA SER A 150 8.94 -2.21 3.57
C SER A 150 8.37 -3.24 2.60
N LEU A 151 7.87 -4.39 3.08
CA LEU A 151 7.18 -5.37 2.23
C LEU A 151 5.86 -4.79 1.72
N ALA A 152 5.11 -4.12 2.60
CA ALA A 152 3.88 -3.43 2.21
C ALA A 152 4.15 -2.30 1.22
N LEU A 153 5.21 -1.51 1.44
CA LEU A 153 5.57 -0.41 0.54
C LEU A 153 5.92 -0.93 -0.87
N ALA A 154 6.63 -2.06 -0.95
CA ALA A 154 6.96 -2.72 -2.21
C ALA A 154 5.69 -3.18 -2.94
N ASP A 155 4.77 -3.84 -2.24
CA ASP A 155 3.54 -4.35 -2.84
C ASP A 155 2.56 -3.23 -3.21
N LEU A 156 2.46 -2.16 -2.41
CA LEU A 156 1.69 -0.96 -2.74
C LEU A 156 2.23 -0.27 -4.01
N THR A 157 3.55 -0.19 -4.14
CA THR A 157 4.19 0.37 -5.34
C THR A 157 3.93 -0.53 -6.56
N ALA A 158 4.06 -1.85 -6.40
CA ALA A 158 3.84 -2.81 -7.48
C ALA A 158 2.38 -2.89 -7.94
N ASN A 159 1.42 -2.60 -7.06
CA ASN A 159 -0.02 -2.59 -7.35
C ASN A 159 -0.59 -1.19 -7.60
N ALA A 160 0.26 -0.17 -7.77
CA ALA A 160 -0.18 1.18 -8.11
C ALA A 160 -1.08 1.16 -9.36
N GLY A 161 -2.18 1.91 -9.33
CA GLY A 161 -3.21 1.87 -10.38
C GLY A 161 -4.22 0.72 -10.27
N GLY A 162 -4.03 -0.24 -9.36
CA GLY A 162 -4.85 -1.44 -9.21
C GLY A 162 -5.63 -1.52 -7.89
N LYS A 163 -6.07 -2.72 -7.53
CA LYS A 163 -6.71 -3.01 -6.24
C LYS A 163 -5.70 -3.57 -5.25
N PHE A 164 -5.83 -3.18 -3.99
CA PHE A 164 -5.01 -3.66 -2.90
C PHE A 164 -5.88 -4.06 -1.72
N ALA A 165 -5.49 -5.08 -0.98
CA ALA A 165 -6.16 -5.47 0.26
C ALA A 165 -5.13 -5.92 1.29
N VAL A 166 -5.48 -5.74 2.56
CA VAL A 166 -4.73 -6.23 3.72
C VAL A 166 -5.64 -7.10 4.55
N GLY A 167 -5.12 -8.23 5.02
CA GLY A 167 -5.82 -9.12 5.94
C GLY A 167 -5.30 -8.94 7.36
N GLY A 168 -6.17 -9.06 8.35
CA GLY A 168 -5.78 -8.97 9.75
C GLY A 168 -6.12 -10.21 10.56
N LEU A 169 -5.12 -10.66 11.31
CA LEU A 169 -5.15 -11.85 12.14
C LEU A 169 -4.78 -11.50 13.58
N MET A 170 -5.55 -12.04 14.53
CA MET A 170 -5.12 -12.16 15.92
C MET A 170 -4.62 -13.61 16.13
N PRO A 171 -3.30 -13.84 16.29
CA PRO A 171 -2.72 -15.19 16.23
C PRO A 171 -2.85 -15.96 17.55
N THR A 172 -3.04 -15.25 18.66
CA THR A 172 -3.13 -15.82 20.01
C THR A 172 -4.43 -15.42 20.67
N PHE A 173 -4.96 -16.31 21.50
CA PHE A 173 -6.16 -16.11 22.31
C PHE A 173 -5.83 -16.54 23.73
N GLY A 174 -6.04 -15.67 24.71
CA GLY A 174 -5.84 -15.98 26.13
C GLY A 174 -7.02 -16.72 26.76
N ASN A 175 -8.20 -16.70 26.13
CA ASN A 175 -9.45 -17.22 26.66
C ASN A 175 -9.99 -18.41 25.80
N PRO A 176 -10.47 -19.50 26.43
CA PRO A 176 -11.19 -20.56 25.70
C PRO A 176 -12.47 -20.09 24.99
N ASP A 177 -13.12 -19.00 25.41
CA ASP A 177 -14.45 -18.64 24.91
C ASP A 177 -14.41 -17.54 23.84
N GLU A 178 -13.90 -16.35 24.16
CA GLU A 178 -13.88 -15.20 23.24
C GLU A 178 -12.68 -14.27 23.50
N ASP A 179 -11.92 -13.99 22.44
CA ASP A 179 -10.96 -12.88 22.35
C ASP A 179 -11.04 -12.30 20.93
N TRP A 180 -11.46 -11.05 20.78
CA TRP A 180 -11.65 -10.41 19.49
C TRP A 180 -11.50 -8.89 19.53
N VAL A 181 -11.15 -8.34 18.38
CA VAL A 181 -11.15 -6.90 18.12
C VAL A 181 -12.21 -6.61 17.07
N LEU A 182 -13.19 -5.77 17.43
CA LEU A 182 -14.24 -5.29 16.55
C LEU A 182 -13.96 -3.85 16.16
N TRP A 183 -14.01 -3.64 14.86
CA TRP A 183 -13.90 -2.32 14.27
C TRP A 183 -15.21 -2.00 13.55
N GLY A 184 -15.66 -0.76 13.69
CA GLY A 184 -16.92 -0.34 13.11
C GLY A 184 -17.06 1.17 13.18
N GLY A 185 -17.81 1.75 12.25
CA GLY A 185 -17.98 3.19 12.13
C GLY A 185 -17.46 3.71 10.80
N ALA A 186 -16.55 4.69 10.83
CA ALA A 186 -15.97 5.26 9.62
C ALA A 186 -15.08 4.23 8.90
N ALA A 187 -15.11 4.26 7.56
CA ALA A 187 -14.26 3.41 6.74
C ALA A 187 -12.77 3.65 7.03
N ALA A 188 -11.99 2.57 7.03
CA ALA A 188 -10.54 2.63 7.20
C ALA A 188 -9.88 3.49 6.10
N GLN A 189 -8.73 4.08 6.41
CA GLN A 189 -7.96 4.90 5.50
C GLN A 189 -6.54 4.36 5.36
N LEU A 190 -6.06 4.31 4.13
CA LEU A 190 -4.66 4.08 3.81
C LEU A 190 -4.03 5.43 3.44
N VAL A 191 -3.10 5.89 4.28
CA VAL A 191 -2.37 7.14 4.07
C VAL A 191 -0.99 6.82 3.52
N LEU A 192 -0.69 7.29 2.33
CA LEU A 192 0.55 7.03 1.60
C LEU A 192 1.37 8.30 1.45
N THR A 193 2.69 8.18 1.52
CA THR A 193 3.60 9.15 0.88
C THR A 193 4.21 8.48 -0.34
N THR A 194 4.10 9.15 -1.48
CA THR A 194 4.69 8.72 -2.75
C THR A 194 5.78 9.68 -3.18
N GLN A 195 6.77 9.18 -3.91
CA GLN A 195 7.76 9.99 -4.60
C GLN A 195 7.69 9.66 -6.08
N THR A 196 7.51 10.70 -6.90
CA THR A 196 7.68 10.54 -8.33
C THR A 196 9.17 10.37 -8.63
N VAL A 197 9.51 9.29 -9.35
CA VAL A 197 10.86 9.17 -9.91
C VAL A 197 10.94 10.19 -11.04
N PRO A 198 11.88 11.17 -10.98
CA PRO A 198 12.05 12.11 -12.08
C PRO A 198 12.32 11.33 -13.37
N GLU A 199 11.56 11.62 -14.44
CA GLU A 199 11.80 10.97 -15.72
C GLU A 199 13.28 11.11 -16.09
N PRO A 200 13.96 10.02 -16.46
CA PRO A 200 15.38 10.08 -16.70
C PRO A 200 15.64 11.04 -17.85
N VAL A 201 16.65 11.89 -17.66
CA VAL A 201 17.17 12.85 -18.66
C VAL A 201 17.52 12.21 -20.01
N SER A 202 17.47 10.88 -20.12
CA SER A 202 17.50 10.09 -21.36
C SER A 202 16.56 10.63 -22.44
N LEU A 203 15.33 11.04 -22.12
CA LEU A 203 14.40 11.59 -23.10
C LEU A 203 14.85 12.98 -23.59
N ALA A 204 15.37 13.80 -22.69
CA ALA A 204 15.98 15.09 -23.03
C ALA A 204 17.27 14.89 -23.85
N LEU A 205 18.11 13.91 -23.50
CA LEU A 205 19.32 13.55 -24.25
C LEU A 205 18.98 13.03 -25.64
N PHE A 206 17.93 12.22 -25.77
CA PHE A 206 17.47 11.71 -27.04
C PHE A 206 16.96 12.85 -27.94
N GLY A 207 16.16 13.76 -27.38
CA GLY A 207 15.70 14.96 -28.09
C GLY A 207 16.85 15.89 -28.52
N LEU A 208 17.81 16.15 -27.63
CA LEU A 208 19.01 16.94 -27.92
C LEU A 208 19.91 16.24 -28.95
N GLY A 209 20.03 14.91 -28.89
CA GLY A 209 20.75 14.11 -29.87
C GLY A 209 20.16 14.25 -31.27
N LEU A 210 18.84 14.14 -31.40
CA LEU A 210 18.12 14.34 -32.66
C LEU A 210 18.30 15.77 -33.21
N LEU A 211 18.24 16.78 -32.35
CA LEU A 211 18.49 18.18 -32.74
C LEU A 211 19.93 18.39 -33.22
N GLY A 212 20.91 17.78 -32.55
CA GLY A 212 22.32 17.80 -32.95
C GLY A 212 22.55 17.15 -34.32
N LEU A 213 21.93 15.99 -34.57
CA LEU A 213 21.98 15.29 -35.86
C LEU A 213 21.33 16.11 -36.99
N ALA A 214 20.21 16.77 -36.73
CA ALA A 214 19.55 17.64 -37.72
C ALA A 214 20.39 18.88 -38.07
N ALA A 215 21.03 19.49 -37.08
CA ALA A 215 21.94 20.62 -37.29
C ALA A 215 23.20 20.23 -38.09
N ALA A 216 23.74 19.03 -37.84
CA ALA A 216 24.88 18.50 -38.59
C ALA A 216 24.52 18.26 -40.07
N ARG A 217 23.33 17.69 -40.35
CA ARG A 217 22.85 17.46 -41.73
C ARG A 217 22.63 18.75 -42.53
N ARG A 218 22.15 19.83 -41.88
CA ARG A 218 21.97 21.13 -42.55
C ARG A 218 23.29 21.76 -42.98
N LYS A 219 24.35 21.58 -42.20
CA LYS A 219 25.69 22.11 -42.54
C LYS A 219 26.37 21.38 -43.68
N SER A 220 26.07 20.10 -43.90
CA SER A 220 26.64 19.32 -45.02
C SER A 220 25.97 19.59 -46.38
N ALA A 221 24.88 20.36 -46.41
CA ALA A 221 24.14 20.71 -47.62
C ALA A 221 24.39 22.15 -48.11
N GLN A 222 25.26 22.91 -47.44
CA GLN A 222 25.74 24.24 -47.84
C GLN A 222 27.23 24.16 -48.14
#